data_AF-A0A8X6R2W4-F1
#
_entry.id   AF-A0A8X6R2W4-F1
#
_cell.length_a   1.000
_cell.length_b   1.000
_cell.length_c   1.000
_cell.angle_alpha   90.00
_cell.angle_beta   90.00
_cell.angle_gamma   90.00
#
_symmetry.space_group_name_H-M   'P 1'
#
loop_
_entity.id
_entity.type
_entity.pdbx_description
1 polymer ?
#
loop_
_entity_poly.entity_id
_entity_poly.type
_entity_poly.pdbx_seq_one_letter_code
_entity_poly.pdbx_strand_id
1 'polypeptide(L)'
;MFQCYETLRTTQAGRTSTNLYLQLKWDLIDYENHRFNVRTAKHTIDNKPPLTFTHLYYRPKKLQLELERFCDIHRCNKYLMERIAKIQREGAWIDNQNSYNMKSLNTWKRQQEMVDLAYNNQTILNRLLDCTSYYNRSKLEDEHLVIAFFRILN
;
A
#
# COMPACT_ATOMS: atom_id res chain seq x y z
N MET A 1 25.77 86.80 31.22
CA MET A 1 26.13 85.45 30.69
C MET A 1 27.29 84.84 31.45
N PHE A 2 28.44 85.52 31.56
CA PHE A 2 29.61 85.01 32.30
C PHE A 2 29.41 84.83 33.81
N GLN A 3 28.60 85.67 34.48
CA GLN A 3 28.28 85.53 35.91
C GLN A 3 27.55 84.23 36.29
N CYS A 4 26.74 83.67 35.38
CA CYS A 4 26.03 82.41 35.62
C CYS A 4 26.94 81.18 35.42
N TYR A 5 28.04 81.33 34.67
CA TYR A 5 28.99 80.25 34.43
C TYR A 5 29.99 80.09 35.58
N GLU A 6 30.36 81.18 36.24
CA GLU A 6 31.18 81.17 37.47
C GLU A 6 30.64 80.20 38.54
N THR A 7 29.31 80.11 38.69
CA THR A 7 28.65 79.24 39.67
C THR A 7 28.55 77.77 39.25
N LEU A 8 28.75 77.46 37.97
CA LEU A 8 28.64 76.11 37.38
C LEU A 8 30.00 75.52 36.97
N ARG A 9 31.08 76.22 37.31
CA ARG A 9 32.46 75.86 36.99
C ARG A 9 32.84 74.53 37.64
N THR A 10 33.14 73.51 36.84
CA THR A 10 33.67 72.25 37.36
C THR A 10 35.16 72.41 37.67
N THR A 11 35.55 72.25 38.94
CA THR A 11 36.95 72.31 39.38
C THR A 11 37.67 71.00 39.06
N GLN A 12 38.00 70.80 37.78
CA GLN A 12 38.77 69.63 37.37
C GLN A 12 40.27 69.88 37.57
N ALA A 13 40.94 68.96 38.28
CA ALA A 13 42.36 69.08 38.59
C ALA A 13 43.19 69.15 37.30
N GLY A 14 43.96 70.24 37.13
CA GLY A 14 44.87 70.45 36.00
C GLY A 14 44.42 71.46 34.94
N ARG A 15 43.20 72.02 35.03
CA ARG A 15 42.75 73.09 34.13
C ARG A 15 42.69 74.44 34.84
N THR A 16 43.79 75.19 34.79
CA THR A 16 43.87 76.53 35.39
C THR A 16 44.14 77.58 34.31
N SER A 17 43.13 77.87 33.49
CA SER A 17 43.12 79.08 32.67
C SER A 17 42.60 80.24 33.51
N THR A 18 43.34 81.35 33.55
CA THR A 18 42.87 82.60 34.18
C THR A 18 41.74 83.27 33.39
N ASN A 19 41.59 82.90 32.11
CA ASN A 19 40.57 83.44 31.22
C ASN A 19 39.28 82.60 31.24
N LEU A 20 38.18 83.22 31.67
CA LEU A 20 36.87 82.59 31.85
C LEU A 20 36.23 82.09 30.53
N TYR A 21 36.49 82.76 29.41
CA TYR A 21 35.96 82.36 28.10
C TYR A 21 36.64 81.08 27.59
N LEU A 22 37.94 80.95 27.78
CA LEU A 22 38.67 79.73 27.42
C LEU A 22 38.21 78.54 28.27
N GLN A 23 37.95 78.78 29.56
CA GLN A 23 37.41 77.74 30.44
C GLN A 23 36.02 77.27 29.97
N LEU A 24 35.11 78.20 29.65
CA LEU A 24 33.78 77.89 29.13
C LEU A 24 33.86 77.07 27.83
N LYS A 25 34.76 77.43 26.91
CA LYS A 25 34.97 76.65 25.67
C LYS A 25 35.39 75.21 25.96
N TRP A 26 36.34 75.02 26.88
CA TRP A 26 36.85 73.69 27.20
C TRP A 26 35.80 72.83 27.90
N ASP A 27 35.04 73.38 28.84
CA ASP A 27 33.97 72.66 29.52
C ASP A 27 32.87 72.25 28.55
N LEU A 28 32.52 73.10 27.58
CA LEU A 28 31.57 72.75 26.51
C LEU A 28 32.09 71.63 25.62
N ILE A 29 33.36 71.66 25.22
CA ILE A 29 33.98 70.61 24.40
C ILE A 29 34.03 69.28 25.16
N ASP A 30 34.39 69.31 26.44
CA ASP A 30 34.38 68.12 27.28
C ASP A 30 32.99 67.55 27.49
N TYR A 31 31.99 68.42 27.68
CA TYR A 31 30.61 68.01 27.77
C TYR A 31 30.15 67.32 26.48
N GLU A 32 30.42 67.93 25.32
CA GLU A 32 30.10 67.33 24.02
C GLU A 32 30.84 66.00 23.81
N ASN A 33 32.12 65.92 24.16
CA ASN A 33 32.91 64.68 24.09
C ASN A 33 32.37 63.59 25.01
N HIS A 34 31.99 63.94 26.25
CA HIS A 34 31.38 63.02 27.19
C HIS A 34 30.05 62.51 26.65
N ARG A 35 29.18 63.41 26.16
CA ARG A 35 27.88 63.05 25.57
C ARG A 35 28.04 62.18 24.34
N PHE A 36 29.04 62.46 23.50
CA PHE A 36 29.41 61.62 22.37
C PHE A 36 29.81 60.22 22.83
N ASN A 37 30.75 60.12 23.77
CA ASN A 37 31.23 58.84 24.30
C ASN A 37 30.11 58.01 24.93
N VAL A 38 29.22 58.65 25.70
CA VAL A 38 28.03 57.99 26.29
C VAL A 38 27.10 57.48 25.18
N ARG A 39 26.87 58.27 24.13
CA ARG A 39 26.00 57.89 23.01
C ARG A 39 26.60 56.77 22.16
N THR A 40 27.92 56.75 21.97
CA THR A 40 28.61 55.77 21.14
C THR A 40 29.15 54.57 21.91
N ALA A 41 28.97 54.54 23.24
CA ALA A 41 29.40 53.44 24.08
C ALA A 41 28.71 52.14 23.62
N LYS A 42 29.53 51.13 23.30
CA LYS A 42 29.04 49.79 22.98
C LYS A 42 28.69 49.07 24.27
N HIS A 43 27.67 48.23 24.22
CA HIS A 43 27.34 47.34 25.34
C HIS A 43 28.49 46.35 25.59
N THR A 44 28.84 46.13 26.85
CA THR A 44 29.91 45.19 27.25
C THR A 44 29.49 43.73 27.08
N ILE A 45 28.20 43.45 27.24
CA ILE A 45 27.64 42.09 27.18
C ILE A 45 26.90 41.95 25.86
N ASP A 46 27.25 40.97 25.04
CA ASP A 46 26.49 40.63 23.85
C ASP A 46 25.16 39.99 24.26
N ASN A 47 24.04 40.66 23.94
CA ASN A 47 22.69 40.17 24.18
C ASN A 47 22.02 39.66 22.89
N LYS A 48 22.79 39.42 21.83
CA LYS A 48 22.25 38.87 20.59
C LYS A 48 21.80 37.41 20.79
N PRO A 49 20.78 36.97 20.03
CA PRO A 49 20.41 35.56 20.01
C PRO A 49 21.59 34.71 19.51
N PRO A 50 21.74 33.47 20.01
CA PRO A 50 22.76 32.55 19.52
C PRO A 50 22.53 32.25 18.03
N LEU A 51 23.62 31.95 17.32
CA LEU A 51 23.57 31.59 15.91
C LEU A 51 22.72 30.35 15.70
N THR A 52 21.76 30.44 14.78
CA THR A 52 20.93 29.32 14.38
C THR A 52 21.64 28.52 13.29
N PHE A 53 21.86 27.23 13.54
CA PHE A 53 22.46 26.34 12.55
C PHE A 53 21.40 25.54 11.81
N THR A 54 21.38 25.66 10.49
CA THR A 54 20.38 24.99 9.63
C THR A 54 20.38 23.48 9.79
N HIS A 55 21.57 22.86 9.94
CA HIS A 55 21.73 21.41 10.08
C HIS A 55 21.13 20.82 11.37
N LEU A 56 20.83 21.63 12.39
CA LEU A 56 20.17 21.16 13.62
C LEU A 56 18.67 20.92 13.41
N TYR A 57 18.06 21.69 12.51
CA TYR A 57 16.62 21.64 12.24
C TYR A 57 16.31 20.94 10.91
N TYR A 58 17.26 20.94 9.98
CA TYR A 58 17.14 20.31 8.67
C TYR A 58 17.73 18.90 8.67
N ARG A 59 16.90 17.89 8.41
CA ARG A 59 17.28 16.48 8.34
C ARG A 59 17.17 15.97 6.90
N PRO A 60 18.20 16.18 6.05
CA PRO A 60 18.12 15.87 4.62
C PRO A 60 17.82 14.39 4.34
N LYS A 61 18.42 13.47 5.11
CA LYS A 61 18.21 12.03 4.91
C LYS A 61 16.77 11.60 5.22
N LYS A 62 16.15 12.20 6.24
CA LYS A 62 14.75 11.93 6.55
C LYS A 62 13.84 12.38 5.40
N LEU A 63 14.05 13.59 4.90
CA LEU A 63 13.30 14.12 3.76
C LEU A 63 13.48 13.26 2.50
N GLN A 64 14.71 12.83 2.22
CA GLN A 64 15.00 11.93 1.10
C GLN A 64 14.21 10.61 1.21
N LEU A 65 14.23 9.96 2.38
CA LEU A 65 13.49 8.71 2.60
C LEU A 65 11.98 8.88 2.45
N GLU A 66 11.43 10.01 2.89
CA GLU A 66 10.02 10.33 2.72
C GLU A 66 9.65 10.52 1.25
N LEU A 67 10.51 11.18 0.46
CA LEU A 67 10.34 11.32 -0.99
C LEU A 67 10.43 9.98 -1.72
N GLU A 68 11.42 9.14 -1.39
CA GLU A 68 11.56 7.80 -1.96
C GLU A 68 10.31 6.94 -1.68
N ARG A 69 9.85 6.92 -0.43
CA ARG A 69 8.61 6.23 -0.05
C ARG A 69 7.38 6.76 -0.80
N PHE A 70 7.29 8.08 -0.97
CA PHE A 70 6.19 8.69 -1.73
C PHE A 70 6.21 8.28 -3.20
N CYS A 71 7.39 8.25 -3.82
CA CYS A 71 7.58 7.78 -5.20
C CYS A 71 7.15 6.31 -5.36
N ASP A 72 7.52 5.45 -4.41
CA ASP A 72 7.12 4.04 -4.42
C ASP A 72 5.61 3.87 -4.31
N ILE A 73 4.97 4.57 -3.36
CA ILE A 73 3.51 4.57 -3.21
C ILE A 73 2.84 5.05 -4.48
N HIS A 74 3.31 6.15 -5.07
CA HIS A 74 2.74 6.71 -6.28
C HIS A 74 2.86 5.75 -7.47
N ARG A 75 4.01 5.08 -7.62
CA ARG A 75 4.23 4.06 -8.65
C ARG A 75 3.29 2.87 -8.48
N CYS A 76 3.15 2.36 -7.25
CA CYS A 76 2.23 1.26 -6.93
C CYS A 76 0.78 1.65 -7.19
N ASN A 77 0.36 2.85 -6.80
CA ASN A 77 -0.98 3.36 -7.05
C ASN A 77 -1.26 3.49 -8.55
N LYS A 78 -0.33 4.03 -9.33
CA LYS A 78 -0.45 4.10 -10.79
C LYS A 78 -0.61 2.71 -11.41
N TYR A 79 0.24 1.76 -11.02
CA TYR A 79 0.17 0.39 -11.49
C TYR A 79 -1.18 -0.27 -11.15
N LEU A 80 -1.66 -0.09 -9.92
CA LEU A 80 -2.96 -0.61 -9.49
C LEU A 80 -4.11 -0.01 -10.30
N MET A 81 -4.10 1.30 -10.52
CA MET A 81 -5.11 2.00 -11.32
C MET A 81 -5.09 1.50 -12.77
N GLU A 82 -3.92 1.28 -13.37
CA GLU A 82 -3.79 0.69 -14.71
C GLU A 82 -4.37 -0.73 -14.77
N ARG A 83 -4.19 -1.55 -13.72
CA ARG A 83 -4.79 -2.89 -13.61
C ARG A 83 -6.30 -2.83 -13.47
N ILE A 84 -6.83 -1.98 -12.59
CA ILE A 84 -8.27 -1.78 -12.41
C ILE A 84 -8.90 -1.29 -13.72
N ALA A 85 -8.30 -0.30 -14.37
CA ALA A 85 -8.77 0.23 -15.64
C ALA A 85 -8.73 -0.81 -16.76
N LYS A 86 -7.76 -1.74 -16.74
CA LYS A 86 -7.71 -2.86 -17.68
C LYS A 86 -8.89 -3.81 -17.43
N ILE A 87 -9.10 -4.25 -16.19
CA ILE A 87 -10.22 -5.14 -15.81
C ILE A 87 -11.56 -4.48 -16.14
N GLN A 88 -11.72 -3.19 -15.87
CA GLN A 88 -12.95 -2.46 -16.16
C GLN A 88 -13.22 -2.32 -17.66
N ARG A 89 -12.19 -2.15 -18.49
CA ARG A 89 -12.33 -2.07 -19.96
C ARG A 89 -12.61 -3.42 -20.61
N GLU A 90 -11.87 -4.45 -20.21
CA GLU A 90 -11.90 -5.77 -20.86
C GLU A 90 -12.95 -6.71 -20.23
N GLY A 91 -13.52 -6.34 -19.07
CA GLY A 91 -14.37 -7.21 -18.26
C GLY A 91 -13.54 -8.18 -17.40
N ALA A 92 -14.17 -8.77 -16.38
CA ALA A 92 -13.51 -9.78 -15.57
C ALA A 92 -13.40 -11.09 -16.37
N TRP A 93 -12.17 -11.53 -16.67
CA TRP A 93 -11.94 -12.88 -17.17
C TRP A 93 -11.94 -13.83 -15.96
N ILE A 94 -13.04 -14.58 -15.79
CA ILE A 94 -13.13 -15.63 -14.79
C ILE A 94 -12.48 -16.87 -15.40
N ASP A 95 -11.28 -17.24 -14.96
CA ASP A 95 -10.56 -18.44 -15.35
C ASP A 95 -11.02 -19.69 -14.57
N ASN A 96 -12.31 -19.75 -14.22
CA ASN A 96 -12.91 -20.86 -13.48
C ASN A 96 -12.84 -22.20 -14.24
N GLN A 97 -12.50 -22.21 -15.53
CA GLN A 97 -12.29 -23.44 -16.29
C GLN A 97 -11.02 -24.18 -15.82
N ASN A 98 -11.13 -24.83 -14.68
CA ASN A 98 -10.18 -25.81 -14.23
C ASN A 98 -10.37 -27.08 -15.07
N SER A 99 -9.57 -27.25 -16.12
CA SER A 99 -9.52 -28.49 -16.92
C SER A 99 -8.85 -29.64 -16.16
N TYR A 100 -9.08 -29.74 -14.86
CA TYR A 100 -8.55 -30.81 -14.03
C TYR A 100 -9.42 -32.05 -14.20
N ASN A 101 -8.91 -33.01 -14.95
CA ASN A 101 -9.51 -34.34 -15.02
C ASN A 101 -9.30 -35.05 -13.67
N MET A 102 -10.39 -35.41 -13.01
CA MET A 102 -10.37 -36.22 -11.79
C MET A 102 -9.69 -37.57 -12.05
N LYS A 103 -8.48 -37.77 -11.52
CA LYS A 103 -7.75 -39.04 -11.58
C LYS A 103 -8.23 -39.94 -10.45
N SER A 104 -8.82 -41.08 -10.77
CA SER A 104 -9.10 -42.14 -9.79
C SER A 104 -7.96 -43.16 -9.82
N LEU A 105 -7.47 -43.60 -8.65
CA LEU A 105 -6.43 -44.63 -8.56
C LEU A 105 -6.85 -45.99 -9.16
N ASN A 106 -8.16 -46.22 -9.30
CA ASN A 106 -8.73 -47.50 -9.70
C ASN A 106 -9.33 -47.51 -11.12
N THR A 107 -8.98 -46.54 -11.97
CA THR A 107 -9.52 -46.45 -13.34
C THR A 107 -9.25 -47.70 -14.16
N TRP A 108 -8.00 -48.19 -14.12
CA TRP A 108 -7.59 -49.36 -14.87
C TRP A 108 -8.35 -50.62 -14.47
N LYS A 109 -8.46 -50.89 -13.16
CA LYS A 109 -9.20 -52.04 -12.64
C LYS A 109 -10.68 -51.98 -13.01
N ARG A 110 -11.30 -50.79 -12.91
CA ARG A 110 -12.69 -50.57 -13.33
C ARG A 110 -12.88 -50.81 -14.83
N GLN A 111 -11.95 -50.35 -15.67
CA GLN A 111 -12.02 -50.57 -17.12
C GLN A 111 -11.88 -52.05 -17.47
N GLN A 112 -10.97 -52.77 -16.81
CA GLN A 112 -10.82 -54.21 -16.98
C GLN A 112 -12.09 -54.97 -16.57
N GLU A 113 -12.65 -54.66 -15.39
CA GLU A 113 -13.91 -55.26 -14.93
C GLU A 113 -15.08 -54.99 -15.88
N MET A 114 -15.15 -53.79 -16.48
CA MET A 114 -16.17 -53.48 -17.50
C MET A 114 -16.01 -54.32 -18.77
N VAL A 115 -14.78 -54.55 -19.22
CA VAL A 115 -14.49 -55.40 -20.38
C VAL A 115 -14.86 -56.86 -20.08
N ASP A 116 -14.47 -57.36 -18.91
CA ASP A 116 -14.78 -58.73 -18.48
C ASP A 116 -16.30 -58.93 -18.36
N LEU A 117 -17.02 -57.96 -17.77
CA LEU A 117 -18.47 -57.98 -17.65
C LEU A 117 -19.16 -57.95 -19.03
N ALA A 118 -18.68 -57.11 -19.95
CA ALA A 118 -19.20 -57.05 -21.31
C ALA A 118 -19.02 -58.39 -22.06
N TYR A 119 -17.83 -58.99 -21.94
CA TYR A 119 -17.55 -60.30 -22.53
C TYR A 119 -18.43 -61.41 -21.95
N ASN A 120 -18.59 -61.44 -20.62
CA ASN A 120 -19.45 -62.40 -19.95
C ASN A 120 -20.91 -62.25 -20.36
N ASN A 121 -21.41 -61.01 -20.43
CA ASN A 121 -22.77 -60.72 -20.88
C ASN A 121 -22.98 -61.17 -22.33
N GLN A 122 -22.02 -60.94 -23.23
CA GLN A 122 -22.10 -61.41 -24.61
C GLN A 122 -22.12 -62.94 -24.68
N THR A 123 -21.31 -63.61 -23.86
CA THR A 123 -21.27 -65.07 -23.78
C THR A 123 -22.61 -65.64 -23.30
N ILE A 124 -23.20 -65.04 -22.26
CA ILE A 124 -24.52 -65.44 -21.75
C ILE A 124 -25.59 -65.20 -22.81
N LEU A 125 -25.56 -64.05 -23.48
CA LEU A 125 -26.51 -63.73 -24.55
C LEU A 125 -26.46 -64.78 -25.67
N ASN A 126 -25.26 -65.13 -26.14
CA ASN A 126 -25.10 -66.16 -27.17
C ASN A 126 -25.65 -67.50 -26.70
N ARG A 127 -25.39 -67.91 -25.44
CA ARG A 127 -25.97 -69.14 -24.88
C ARG A 127 -27.49 -69.10 -24.83
N LEU A 128 -28.08 -67.97 -24.45
CA LEU A 128 -29.54 -67.81 -24.41
C LEU A 128 -30.15 -67.87 -25.82
N LEU A 129 -29.46 -67.33 -26.83
CA LEU A 129 -29.88 -67.41 -28.23
C LEU A 129 -29.76 -68.84 -28.79
N ASP A 130 -28.68 -69.54 -28.45
CA ASP A 130 -28.43 -70.91 -28.90
C ASP A 130 -29.29 -71.94 -28.14
N CYS A 131 -29.81 -71.58 -26.96
CA CYS A 131 -30.74 -72.41 -26.20
C CYS A 131 -32.06 -72.58 -26.96
N THR A 132 -32.25 -73.76 -27.54
CA THR A 132 -33.54 -74.18 -28.09
C THR A 132 -34.50 -74.59 -26.97
N SER A 133 -35.78 -74.22 -27.05
CA SER A 133 -36.79 -74.69 -26.11
C SER A 133 -36.98 -76.20 -26.23
N TYR A 134 -36.94 -76.93 -25.11
CA TYR A 134 -37.25 -78.38 -25.09
C TYR A 134 -38.69 -78.65 -25.53
N TYR A 135 -39.61 -77.72 -25.24
CA TYR A 135 -41.00 -77.81 -25.63
C TYR A 135 -41.25 -77.11 -26.97
N ASN A 136 -41.99 -77.78 -27.86
CA ASN A 136 -42.47 -77.18 -29.10
C ASN A 136 -43.72 -76.35 -28.81
N ARG A 137 -43.56 -75.03 -28.87
CA ARG A 137 -44.62 -74.07 -28.57
C ARG A 137 -45.87 -74.29 -29.41
N SER A 138 -45.72 -74.49 -30.73
CA SER A 138 -46.85 -74.70 -31.63
C SER A 138 -47.63 -75.96 -31.27
N LYS A 139 -46.92 -77.04 -30.94
CA LYS A 139 -47.56 -78.29 -30.52
C LYS A 139 -48.36 -78.12 -29.22
N LEU A 140 -47.82 -77.38 -28.24
CA LEU A 140 -48.53 -77.09 -27.00
C LEU A 140 -49.76 -76.21 -27.24
N GLU A 141 -49.65 -75.19 -28.11
CA GLU A 141 -50.77 -74.33 -28.49
C GLU A 141 -51.90 -75.15 -29.14
N ASP A 142 -51.56 -76.07 -30.03
CA ASP A 142 -52.54 -76.99 -30.65
C ASP A 142 -53.22 -77.90 -29.61
N GLU A 143 -52.45 -78.53 -28.72
CA GLU A 143 -52.98 -79.37 -27.64
C GLU A 143 -53.91 -78.56 -26.71
N HIS A 144 -53.53 -77.32 -26.37
CA HIS A 144 -54.35 -76.41 -25.58
C HIS A 144 -55.65 -76.02 -26.30
N LEU A 145 -55.62 -75.75 -27.60
CA LEU A 145 -56.82 -75.44 -28.39
C LEU A 145 -57.76 -76.65 -28.50
N VAL A 146 -57.21 -77.84 -28.70
CA VAL A 146 -57.98 -79.09 -28.73
C VAL A 146 -58.67 -79.33 -27.39
N ILE A 147 -57.94 -79.20 -26.28
CA ILE A 147 -58.50 -79.34 -24.93
C ILE A 147 -59.57 -78.26 -24.69
N ALA A 148 -59.32 -77.01 -25.08
CA ALA A 148 -60.29 -75.92 -24.94
C ALA A 148 -61.57 -76.18 -25.74
N PHE A 149 -61.45 -76.70 -26.97
CA PHE A 149 -62.59 -77.06 -27.81
C PHE A 149 -63.44 -78.19 -27.18
N PHE A 150 -62.80 -79.25 -26.69
CA PHE A 150 -63.50 -80.35 -26.00
C PHE A 150 -64.15 -79.92 -24.67
N ARG A 151 -63.64 -78.87 -24.03
CA ARG A 151 -64.20 -78.29 -22.80
C ARG A 151 -65.42 -77.39 -23.05
N ILE A 152 -65.59 -76.86 -24.26
CA ILE A 152 -66.74 -76.02 -24.66
C ILE A 152 -67.92 -76.88 -25.16
N LEU A 153 -67.65 -78.10 -25.63
CA LEU A 153 -68.65 -79.02 -26.19
C LEU A 153 -69.25 -80.02 -25.18
N ASN A 154 -68.77 -80.06 -23.93
CA ASN A 154 -69.41 -80.72 -22.79
C ASN A 154 -69.95 -79.66 -21.82
#